data_AF-A0A920WA32-F1
#
_entry.id   AF-A0A920WA32-F1
#
_cell.length_a   1.000
_cell.length_b   1.000
_cell.length_c   1.000
_cell.angle_alpha   90.00
_cell.angle_beta   90.00
_cell.angle_gamma   90.00
#
_symmetry.space_group_name_H-M   'P 1'
#
loop_
_entity.id
_entity.type
_entity.pdbx_description
1 polymer ?
#
loop_
_entity_poly.entity_id
_entity_poly.type
_entity_poly.pdbx_seq_one_letter_code
_entity_poly.pdbx_strand_id
1 'polypeptide(L)'
;MIRKLALQSFVSYEGRRVRGIGRPHKVDRQEMVGAVAAVKRWVTLNHEQRLADIEEKCRNIGPPTINIPGVTITLMENVIGHQPYGLILELDETVTGISCYEMVDRLKQGNPPIWTRVREGEDFIILHAFGLGLGEDIVVGNTIPK
;
A
#
# COMPACT_ATOMS: atom_id res chain seq x y z
N MET A 1 -31.81 -15.13 -18.40
CA MET A 1 -30.64 -15.05 -17.49
C MET A 1 -30.13 -16.44 -17.07
N ILE A 2 -30.99 -17.30 -16.50
CA ILE A 2 -30.63 -18.65 -15.98
C ILE A 2 -29.94 -19.56 -17.00
N ARG A 3 -30.42 -19.62 -18.25
CA ARG A 3 -29.80 -20.44 -19.31
C ARG A 3 -28.33 -20.08 -19.57
N LYS A 4 -27.97 -18.79 -19.51
CA LYS A 4 -26.58 -18.33 -19.74
C LYS A 4 -25.64 -18.73 -18.60
N LEU A 5 -26.13 -18.71 -17.35
CA LEU A 5 -25.38 -19.19 -16.19
C LEU A 5 -25.15 -20.70 -16.25
N ALA A 6 -26.16 -21.48 -16.64
CA ALA A 6 -26.04 -22.92 -16.79
C ALA A 6 -24.94 -23.33 -17.79
N LEU A 7 -24.71 -22.54 -18.84
CA LEU A 7 -23.63 -22.76 -19.82
C LEU A 7 -22.22 -22.59 -19.24
N GLN A 8 -22.06 -21.94 -18.09
CA GLN A 8 -20.79 -21.77 -17.39
C GLN A 8 -20.52 -22.87 -16.34
N SER A 9 -21.45 -23.81 -16.17
CA SER A 9 -21.32 -24.91 -15.21
C SER A 9 -20.38 -26.01 -15.69
N PHE A 10 -19.91 -26.83 -14.75
CA PHE A 10 -19.15 -28.05 -15.03
C PHE A 10 -19.88 -28.99 -16.00
N VAL A 11 -21.19 -29.19 -15.78
CA VAL A 11 -22.02 -30.08 -16.62
C VAL A 11 -22.05 -29.61 -18.07
N SER A 12 -22.12 -28.30 -18.32
CA SER A 12 -22.08 -27.77 -19.70
C SER A 12 -20.67 -27.81 -20.31
N TYR A 13 -19.63 -27.63 -19.50
CA TYR A 13 -18.24 -27.71 -19.96
C TYR A 13 -17.88 -29.13 -20.40
N GLU A 14 -18.12 -30.13 -19.55
CA GLU A 14 -17.79 -31.54 -19.84
C GLU A 14 -18.82 -32.20 -20.75
N GLY A 15 -20.12 -32.05 -20.44
CA GLY A 15 -21.19 -32.79 -21.11
C GLY A 15 -21.67 -32.15 -22.42
N ARG A 16 -21.48 -30.84 -22.60
CA ARG A 16 -21.92 -30.11 -23.82
C ARG A 16 -20.77 -29.49 -24.59
N ARG A 17 -19.52 -29.65 -24.11
CA ARG A 17 -18.31 -29.05 -24.70
C ARG A 17 -18.41 -27.53 -24.88
N VAL A 18 -19.19 -26.88 -24.02
CA VAL A 18 -19.34 -25.42 -24.06
C VAL A 18 -18.09 -24.81 -23.44
N ARG A 19 -17.25 -24.19 -24.26
CA ARG A 19 -16.04 -23.47 -23.84
C ARG A 19 -16.37 -22.09 -23.25
N GLY A 20 -17.20 -22.07 -22.21
CA GLY A 20 -17.49 -20.87 -21.43
C GLY A 20 -16.28 -20.45 -20.59
N ILE A 21 -16.18 -19.15 -20.27
CA ILE A 21 -15.08 -18.61 -19.48
C ILE A 21 -15.19 -18.92 -17.98
N GLY A 22 -16.38 -19.22 -17.45
CA GLY A 22 -16.60 -19.36 -16.01
C GLY A 22 -15.92 -20.57 -15.37
N ARG A 23 -15.82 -21.70 -16.09
CA ARG A 23 -15.16 -22.91 -15.59
C ARG A 23 -13.64 -22.78 -15.46
N PRO A 24 -12.90 -22.29 -16.48
CA PRO A 24 -11.46 -22.09 -16.38
C PRO A 24 -11.07 -20.94 -15.45
N HIS A 25 -11.95 -19.95 -15.22
CA HIS A 25 -11.70 -18.83 -14.29
C HIS A 25 -12.30 -19.07 -12.89
N LYS A 26 -12.60 -20.32 -12.53
CA LYS A 26 -13.10 -20.63 -11.19
C LYS A 26 -11.94 -20.54 -10.20
N VAL A 27 -12.09 -19.65 -9.22
CA VAL A 27 -11.19 -19.52 -8.06
C VAL A 27 -11.19 -20.78 -7.19
N ASP A 28 -10.06 -21.04 -6.54
CA ASP A 28 -9.91 -22.19 -5.65
C ASP A 28 -10.60 -21.98 -4.29
N ARG A 29 -10.55 -22.99 -3.42
CA ARG A 29 -11.22 -22.94 -2.12
C ARG A 29 -10.54 -21.94 -1.18
N GLN A 30 -9.22 -21.87 -1.19
CA GLN A 30 -8.42 -20.99 -0.35
C GLN A 30 -8.71 -19.53 -0.70
N GLU A 31 -8.77 -19.19 -1.99
CA GLU A 31 -9.18 -17.86 -2.47
C GLU A 31 -10.59 -17.50 -2.00
N MET A 32 -11.56 -18.43 -2.12
CA MET A 32 -12.92 -18.20 -1.64
C MET A 32 -13.00 -18.00 -0.13
N VAL A 33 -12.25 -18.77 0.66
CA VAL A 33 -12.19 -18.60 2.11
C VAL A 33 -11.56 -17.25 2.46
N GLY A 34 -10.48 -16.86 1.79
CA GLY A 34 -9.84 -15.55 1.95
C GLY A 34 -10.79 -14.40 1.62
N ALA A 35 -11.52 -14.49 0.51
CA ALA A 35 -12.52 -13.49 0.11
C ALA A 35 -13.64 -13.34 1.16
N VAL A 36 -14.18 -14.46 1.66
CA VAL A 36 -15.22 -14.43 2.71
C VAL A 36 -14.68 -13.83 4.01
N ALA A 37 -13.47 -14.19 4.42
CA ALA A 37 -12.83 -13.62 5.62
C ALA A 37 -12.59 -12.12 5.47
N ALA A 38 -12.08 -11.67 4.31
CA ALA A 38 -11.85 -10.27 4.02
C ALA A 38 -13.15 -9.45 4.05
N VAL A 39 -14.23 -9.94 3.42
CA VAL A 39 -15.54 -9.26 3.43
C VAL A 39 -16.10 -9.18 4.85
N LYS A 40 -16.11 -10.29 5.60
CA LYS A 40 -16.58 -10.31 7.00
C LYS A 40 -15.80 -9.31 7.85
N ARG A 41 -14.48 -9.28 7.71
CA ARG A 41 -13.62 -8.33 8.42
C ARG A 41 -13.94 -6.90 8.01
N TRP A 42 -14.08 -6.62 6.72
CA TRP A 42 -14.33 -5.27 6.21
C TRP A 42 -15.62 -4.69 6.79
N VAL A 43 -16.74 -5.42 6.71
CA VAL A 43 -18.05 -4.93 7.17
C VAL A 43 -18.19 -4.81 8.68
N THR A 44 -17.25 -5.35 9.45
CA THR A 44 -17.24 -5.28 10.93
C THR A 44 -16.10 -4.43 11.49
N LEU A 45 -15.21 -3.95 10.63
CA LEU A 45 -14.06 -3.15 11.06
C LEU A 45 -14.51 -1.76 11.46
N ASN A 46 -13.96 -1.25 12.57
CA ASN A 46 -14.02 0.18 12.85
C ASN A 46 -13.10 0.92 11.86
N HIS A 47 -13.70 1.50 10.83
CA HIS A 47 -12.97 2.22 9.80
C HIS A 47 -12.40 3.55 10.27
N GLU A 48 -13.03 4.21 11.25
CA GLU A 48 -12.55 5.47 11.83
C GLU A 48 -11.28 5.22 12.63
N GLN A 49 -11.29 4.22 13.52
CA GLN A 49 -10.09 3.83 14.27
C GLN A 49 -8.96 3.44 13.33
N ARG A 50 -9.26 2.65 12.28
CA ARG A 50 -8.26 2.29 11.27
C ARG A 50 -7.60 3.54 10.65
N LEU A 51 -8.38 4.58 10.34
CA LEU A 51 -7.86 5.83 9.77
C LEU A 51 -7.04 6.62 10.79
N ALA A 52 -7.49 6.71 12.03
CA ALA A 52 -6.74 7.33 13.13
C ALA A 52 -5.39 6.65 13.36
N ASP A 53 -5.35 5.31 13.36
CA ASP A 53 -4.10 4.53 13.50
C ASP A 53 -3.09 4.85 12.37
N ILE A 54 -3.58 5.11 11.15
CA ILE A 54 -2.73 5.44 10.01
C ILE A 54 -2.19 6.86 10.15
N GLU A 55 -3.02 7.80 10.60
CA GLU A 55 -2.59 9.16 10.90
C GLU A 55 -1.51 9.17 11.98
N GLU A 56 -1.69 8.39 13.06
CA GLU A 56 -0.71 8.25 14.14
C GLU A 56 0.63 7.71 13.61
N LYS A 57 0.60 6.66 12.78
CA LYS A 57 1.82 6.15 12.12
C LYS A 57 2.53 7.21 11.29
N CYS A 58 1.79 8.03 10.54
CA CYS A 58 2.39 9.16 9.81
C CYS A 58 3.05 10.17 10.77
N ARG A 59 2.41 10.46 11.90
CA ARG A 59 2.97 11.35 12.93
C ARG A 59 4.21 10.77 13.61
N ASN A 60 4.34 9.45 13.72
CA ASN A 60 5.50 8.80 14.31
C ASN A 60 6.73 8.78 13.39
N ILE A 61 6.55 8.82 12.07
CA ILE A 61 7.65 8.83 11.09
C ILE A 61 8.39 10.19 11.07
N GLY A 62 7.68 11.30 11.30
CA GLY A 62 8.23 12.66 11.16
C GLY A 62 9.31 13.06 12.18
N PRO A 63 9.14 12.84 13.51
CA PRO A 63 10.06 13.36 14.52
C PRO A 63 11.55 13.05 14.31
N PRO A 64 11.95 11.82 13.90
CA PRO A 64 13.35 11.51 13.62
C PRO A 64 13.98 12.33 12.49
N THR A 65 13.18 12.97 11.62
CA THR A 65 13.67 13.66 10.42
C THR A 65 13.71 15.19 10.56
N ILE A 66 13.17 15.75 11.65
CA ILE A 66 12.97 17.21 11.84
C ILE A 66 14.28 18.02 11.87
N ASN A 67 15.42 17.39 12.16
CA ASN A 67 16.71 18.09 12.33
C ASN A 67 17.77 17.68 11.31
N ILE A 68 17.37 17.10 10.17
CA ILE A 68 18.32 16.71 9.14
C ILE A 68 18.42 17.84 8.10
N PRO A 69 19.61 18.44 7.91
CA PRO A 69 19.80 19.46 6.88
C PRO A 69 19.41 18.94 5.50
N GLY A 70 18.58 19.70 4.78
CA GLY A 70 18.14 19.35 3.43
C GLY A 70 17.08 18.26 3.36
N VAL A 71 16.45 17.87 4.47
CA VAL A 71 15.32 16.92 4.47
C VAL A 71 14.08 17.61 4.99
N THR A 72 13.00 17.56 4.21
CA THR A 72 11.70 18.08 4.60
C THR A 72 10.68 16.95 4.58
N ILE A 73 9.92 16.80 5.67
CA ILE A 73 8.76 15.91 5.73
C ILE A 73 7.51 16.73 6.01
N THR A 74 6.51 16.61 5.13
CA THR A 74 5.19 17.23 5.31
C THR A 74 4.09 16.19 5.34
N LEU A 75 3.11 16.37 6.23
CA LEU A 75 1.89 15.56 6.25
C LEU A 75 1.02 15.97 5.07
N MET A 76 0.51 14.98 4.32
CA MET A 76 -0.48 15.25 3.29
C MET A 76 -1.81 15.65 3.94
N GLU A 77 -2.27 16.86 3.67
CA GLU A 77 -3.55 17.39 4.18
C GLU A 77 -4.73 17.08 3.25
N ASN A 78 -4.47 16.58 2.03
CA ASN A 78 -5.52 16.27 1.07
C ASN A 78 -6.17 14.90 1.37
N VAL A 79 -7.20 14.94 2.20
CA VAL A 79 -7.99 13.77 2.63
C VAL A 79 -8.97 13.26 1.55
N ILE A 80 -8.98 13.84 0.34
CA ILE A 80 -9.95 13.53 -0.70
C ILE A 80 -9.49 12.33 -1.54
N GLY A 81 -10.30 11.27 -1.54
CA GLY A 81 -10.12 10.10 -2.41
C GLY A 81 -9.59 8.86 -1.67
N HIS A 82 -8.80 8.04 -2.36
CA HIS A 82 -8.35 6.73 -1.86
C HIS A 82 -7.12 6.80 -0.95
N GLN A 83 -6.58 8.01 -0.70
CA GLN A 83 -5.31 8.21 0.04
C GLN A 83 -5.44 9.28 1.14
N PRO A 84 -6.26 9.06 2.18
CA PRO A 84 -6.51 10.09 3.18
C PRO A 84 -5.27 10.50 4.00
N TYR A 85 -4.24 9.66 4.08
CA TYR A 85 -3.05 9.91 4.91
C TYR A 85 -1.75 9.43 4.26
N GLY A 86 -0.70 10.24 4.43
CA GLY A 86 0.67 9.92 4.08
C GLY A 86 1.58 11.13 4.26
N LEU A 87 2.84 10.97 3.89
CA LEU A 87 3.88 11.98 4.05
C LEU A 87 4.52 12.26 2.70
N ILE A 88 4.90 13.50 2.46
CA ILE A 88 5.77 13.91 1.38
C ILE A 88 7.16 14.11 1.98
N LEU A 89 8.14 13.38 1.46
CA LEU A 89 9.56 13.47 1.79
C LEU A 89 10.28 14.15 0.63
N GLU A 90 10.85 15.32 0.89
CA GLU A 90 11.64 16.10 -0.05
C GLU A 90 13.10 16.11 0.40
N LEU A 91 14.01 16.03 -0.57
CA LEU A 91 15.44 16.12 -0.36
C LEU A 91 15.99 17.30 -1.15
N ASP A 92 16.74 18.17 -0.49
CA ASP A 92 17.62 19.13 -1.13
C ASP A 92 18.93 18.42 -1.47
N GLU A 93 19.10 18.04 -2.74
CA GLU A 93 20.29 17.33 -3.21
C GLU A 93 21.58 18.16 -3.01
N THR A 94 21.49 19.49 -2.96
CA THR A 94 22.65 20.36 -2.77
C THR A 94 23.20 20.30 -1.34
N VAL A 95 22.35 19.89 -0.39
CA VAL A 95 22.69 19.75 1.04
C VAL A 95 22.93 18.29 1.40
N THR A 96 22.07 17.38 0.93
CA THR A 96 22.11 15.95 1.27
C THR A 96 23.12 15.16 0.44
N GLY A 97 23.47 15.68 -0.75
CA GLY A 97 24.39 15.03 -1.69
C GLY A 97 23.81 13.78 -2.36
N ILE A 98 22.50 13.52 -2.21
CA ILE A 98 21.81 12.40 -2.85
C ILE A 98 20.46 12.84 -3.41
N SER A 99 20.04 12.16 -4.46
CA SER A 99 18.70 12.30 -5.03
C SER A 99 17.65 11.48 -4.29
N CYS A 100 16.37 11.83 -4.50
CA CYS A 100 15.24 11.00 -4.06
C CYS A 100 15.30 9.58 -4.66
N TYR A 101 15.80 9.41 -5.88
CA TYR A 101 15.98 8.09 -6.50
C TYR A 101 17.02 7.24 -5.77
N GLU A 102 18.18 7.82 -5.45
CA GLU A 102 19.22 7.14 -4.66
C GLU A 102 18.73 6.83 -3.24
N MET A 103 17.92 7.71 -2.65
CA MET A 103 17.27 7.45 -1.37
C MET A 103 16.35 6.23 -1.43
N VAL A 104 15.53 6.11 -2.48
CA VAL A 104 14.68 4.92 -2.69
C VAL A 104 15.53 3.64 -2.77
N ASP A 105 16.64 3.68 -3.52
CA ASP A 105 17.53 2.53 -3.63
C ASP A 105 18.19 2.16 -2.30
N ARG A 106 18.63 3.16 -1.50
CA ARG A 106 19.17 2.95 -0.15
C ARG A 106 18.15 2.32 0.79
N LEU A 107 16.94 2.88 0.84
CA LEU A 107 15.84 2.35 1.65
C LEU A 107 15.51 0.90 1.29
N LYS A 108 15.52 0.57 0.00
CA LYS A 108 15.30 -0.79 -0.51
C LYS A 108 16.43 -1.76 -0.17
N GLN A 109 17.67 -1.30 -0.12
CA GLN A 109 18.85 -2.11 0.26
C GLN A 109 19.02 -2.27 1.78
N GLY A 110 18.27 -1.49 2.57
CA GLY A 110 18.27 -1.57 4.02
C GLY A 110 17.77 -2.90 4.59
N ASN A 111 17.90 -3.04 5.92
CA ASN A 111 17.38 -4.19 6.65
C ASN A 111 16.56 -3.71 7.87
N PRO A 112 15.21 -3.81 7.84
CA PRO A 112 14.40 -4.38 6.75
C PRO A 112 14.37 -3.48 5.50
N PRO A 113 14.09 -4.04 4.31
CA PRO A 113 13.97 -3.25 3.09
C PRO A 113 12.68 -2.44 3.08
N ILE A 114 12.79 -1.13 2.85
CA ILE A 114 11.66 -0.21 2.74
C ILE A 114 11.40 0.08 1.26
N TRP A 115 10.25 -0.37 0.77
CA TRP A 115 9.87 -0.20 -0.63
C TRP A 115 9.04 1.07 -0.82
N THR A 116 9.57 2.00 -1.60
CA THR A 116 8.88 3.22 -2.03
C THR A 116 9.29 3.56 -3.47
N ARG A 117 8.84 4.70 -3.99
CA ARG A 117 9.19 5.18 -5.33
C ARG A 117 9.09 6.70 -5.42
N VAL A 118 9.84 7.27 -6.37
CA VAL A 118 9.55 8.56 -6.98
C VAL A 118 8.69 8.29 -8.22
N ARG A 119 7.55 8.97 -8.38
CA ARG A 119 6.71 8.77 -9.59
C ARG A 119 7.27 9.61 -10.74
N GLU A 120 6.92 9.23 -11.97
CA GLU A 120 7.32 9.98 -13.14
C GLU A 120 6.81 11.43 -13.05
N GLY A 121 7.72 12.40 -13.18
CA GLY A 121 7.42 13.82 -13.06
C GLY A 121 7.42 14.39 -11.63
N GLU A 122 7.70 13.58 -10.62
CA GLU A 122 7.88 14.02 -9.23
C GLU A 122 9.39 14.08 -8.88
N ASP A 123 9.75 14.96 -7.95
CA ASP A 123 11.08 15.12 -7.34
C ASP A 123 11.08 14.82 -5.82
N PHE A 124 9.97 14.29 -5.31
CA PHE A 124 9.75 13.92 -3.91
C PHE A 124 9.27 12.47 -3.78
N ILE A 125 9.28 11.96 -2.54
CA ILE A 125 8.83 10.61 -2.20
C ILE A 125 7.52 10.69 -1.41
N ILE A 126 6.48 9.97 -1.85
CA ILE A 126 5.25 9.81 -1.07
C ILE A 126 5.36 8.54 -0.21
N LEU A 127 5.32 8.71 1.11
CA LEU A 127 5.29 7.61 2.07
C LEU A 127 3.87 7.37 2.57
N HIS A 128 3.37 6.15 2.41
CA HIS A 128 2.05 5.73 2.86
C HIS A 128 2.14 4.77 4.05
N ALA A 129 1.38 5.03 5.11
CA ALA A 129 1.40 4.19 6.31
C ALA A 129 0.40 3.00 6.29
N PHE A 130 -0.44 2.87 5.25
CA PHE A 130 -1.45 1.80 5.15
C PHE A 130 -0.88 0.38 5.20
N GLY A 131 0.32 0.19 4.66
CA GLY A 131 0.98 -1.12 4.58
C GLY A 131 1.79 -1.47 5.83
N LEU A 132 1.95 -0.53 6.77
CA LEU A 132 2.83 -0.71 7.92
C LEU A 132 2.14 -1.54 9.00
N GLY A 133 2.82 -2.57 9.46
CA GLY A 133 2.52 -3.33 10.67
C GLY A 133 2.72 -2.50 11.95
N LEU A 134 2.58 -3.16 13.10
CA LEU A 134 2.77 -2.53 14.40
C LEU A 134 4.27 -2.20 14.59
N GLY A 135 4.59 -0.92 14.80
CA GLY A 135 5.95 -0.43 15.07
C GLY A 135 6.84 -0.26 13.83
N GLU A 136 6.36 -0.62 12.64
CA GLU A 136 7.13 -0.44 11.39
C GLU A 136 7.26 1.03 10.99
N ASP A 137 6.32 1.88 11.41
CA ASP A 137 6.39 3.33 11.31
C ASP A 137 7.62 3.91 12.01
N ILE A 138 7.96 3.37 13.18
CA ILE A 138 9.16 3.77 13.92
C ILE A 138 10.42 3.31 13.18
N VAL A 139 10.40 2.11 12.58
CA VAL A 139 11.52 1.61 11.76
C VAL A 139 11.75 2.51 10.55
N VAL A 140 10.68 2.90 9.86
CA VAL A 140 10.76 3.83 8.71
C VAL A 140 11.33 5.17 9.14
N GLY A 141 10.77 5.78 10.18
CA GLY A 141 11.24 7.07 10.71
C GLY A 141 12.73 7.03 11.10
N ASN A 142 13.19 5.95 11.71
CA ASN A 142 14.60 5.80 12.12
C ASN A 142 15.56 5.41 10.98
N THR A 143 15.05 4.99 9.82
CA THR A 143 15.89 4.58 8.68
C THR A 143 16.15 5.75 7.73
N ILE A 144 15.21 6.68 7.59
CA ILE A 144 15.37 7.89 6.76
C ILE A 144 16.63 8.72 7.11
N PRO A 145 17.03 8.88 8.39
CA PRO A 145 18.20 9.66 8.77
C PRO A 145 19.56 8.98 8.54
N LYS A 146 19.59 7.72 8.13
CA LYS A 146 20.83 6.92 8.00
C LYS A 146 21.42 7.02 6.60
#